data_AF-A0A2G9LVD6-F1
#
_entry.id   AF-A0A2G9LVD6-F1
#
_cell.length_a   1.000
_cell.length_b   1.000
_cell.length_c   1.000
_cell.angle_alpha   90.00
_cell.angle_beta   90.00
_cell.angle_gamma   90.00
#
_symmetry.space_group_name_H-M   'P 1'
#
loop_
_entity.id
_entity.type
_entity.pdbx_description
1 polymer ?
#
loop_
_entity_poly.entity_id
_entity_poly.type
_entity_poly.pdbx_seq_one_letter_code
_entity_poly.pdbx_strand_id
1 'polypeptide(L)'
;MGSDKRKKASIISSTHWDREWYRTFEEFQKKLSEEFFPELIDLLENTDYRCFTLDGQTIMLEDYLDSIQDEPKKDQQRRRLTDLVTTGKIEVGPFYVQPDSLLISGESNIKNLELGMAQAKKWGQTGDFSGYVPDSFGHHSQMAQILDGFGIDSFIFWRGIEDSDTRKSEFR
;
A
#
# COMPACT_ATOMS: atom_id res chain seq x y z
N MET A 1 9.66 28.80 33.46
CA MET A 1 8.39 28.23 32.98
C MET A 1 8.69 27.45 31.71
N GLY A 2 8.89 26.13 31.82
CA GLY A 2 9.14 25.28 30.66
C GLY A 2 7.85 25.07 29.90
N SER A 3 7.87 25.29 28.59
CA SER A 3 6.71 25.05 27.72
C SER A 3 6.31 23.57 27.80
N ASP A 4 5.10 23.29 28.24
CA ASP A 4 4.50 21.97 28.14
C ASP A 4 4.29 21.62 26.66
N LYS A 5 5.30 20.98 26.05
CA LYS A 5 5.27 20.60 24.63
C LYS A 5 4.39 19.38 24.48
N ARG A 6 3.11 19.61 24.14
CA ARG A 6 2.20 18.55 23.68
C ARG A 6 2.85 17.79 22.51
N LYS A 7 3.06 16.48 22.70
CA LYS A 7 3.53 15.58 21.64
C LYS A 7 2.36 15.21 20.74
N LYS A 8 2.59 15.16 19.43
CA LYS A 8 1.63 14.64 18.45
C LYS A 8 1.94 13.17 18.21
N ALA A 9 0.92 12.32 18.32
CA ALA A 9 0.98 10.91 17.90
C ALA A 9 0.14 10.75 16.63
N SER A 10 0.72 10.14 15.59
CA SER A 10 0.01 9.73 14.38
C SER A 10 -0.14 8.22 14.41
N ILE A 11 -1.37 7.73 14.25
CA ILE A 11 -1.66 6.29 14.17
C ILE A 11 -2.07 6.02 12.72
N ILE A 12 -1.35 5.12 12.07
CA ILE A 12 -1.60 4.68 10.70
C ILE A 12 -2.00 3.21 10.80
N SER A 13 -3.17 2.89 10.29
CA SER A 13 -3.70 1.53 10.29
C SER A 13 -3.46 0.91 8.93
N SER A 14 -2.74 -0.20 8.94
CA SER A 14 -2.37 -0.98 7.77
C SER A 14 -2.31 -2.44 8.18
N THR A 15 -2.35 -3.32 7.19
CA THR A 15 -1.85 -4.69 7.32
C THR A 15 -0.59 -4.82 6.47
N HIS A 16 0.32 -5.72 6.83
CA HIS A 16 1.34 -6.19 5.91
C HIS A 16 0.85 -7.50 5.31
N TRP A 17 0.79 -7.58 3.98
CA TRP A 17 0.15 -8.69 3.29
C TRP A 17 1.07 -9.33 2.26
N ASP A 18 1.80 -10.36 2.69
CA ASP A 18 2.47 -11.27 1.77
C ASP A 18 1.42 -12.00 0.92
N ARG A 19 1.50 -11.81 -0.40
CA ARG A 19 0.57 -12.45 -1.35
C ARG A 19 0.63 -13.97 -1.29
N GLU A 20 1.83 -14.50 -1.03
CA GLU A 20 2.13 -15.91 -0.81
C GLU A 20 3.44 -16.02 -0.02
N TRP A 21 3.53 -16.99 0.90
CA TRP A 21 4.74 -17.20 1.70
C TRP A 21 4.80 -18.62 2.30
N TYR A 22 4.44 -18.78 3.58
CA TYR A 22 4.45 -20.08 4.28
C TYR A 22 3.19 -20.93 4.05
N ARG A 23 2.24 -20.39 3.29
CA ARG A 23 1.00 -21.03 2.82
C ARG A 23 0.84 -20.73 1.33
N THR A 24 -0.02 -21.50 0.66
CA THR A 24 -0.26 -21.27 -0.77
C THR A 24 -0.96 -19.93 -1.00
N PHE A 25 -0.85 -19.41 -2.22
CA PHE A 25 -1.59 -18.22 -2.65
C PHE A 25 -3.09 -18.34 -2.35
N GLU A 26 -3.71 -19.48 -2.64
CA GLU A 26 -5.16 -19.69 -2.44
C GLU A 26 -5.56 -19.65 -0.96
N GLU A 27 -4.72 -20.16 -0.06
CA GLU A 27 -4.97 -20.07 1.38
C GLU A 27 -4.93 -18.62 1.86
N PHE A 28 -3.99 -17.81 1.36
CA PHE A 28 -3.95 -16.37 1.65
C PHE A 28 -5.14 -15.65 0.99
N GLN A 29 -5.41 -15.88 -0.29
CA GLN A 29 -6.53 -15.26 -1.01
C GLN A 29 -7.88 -15.57 -0.35
N LYS A 30 -8.04 -16.77 0.21
CA LYS A 30 -9.24 -17.12 1.00
C LYS A 30 -9.35 -16.24 2.25
N LYS A 31 -8.29 -16.06 3.03
CA LYS A 31 -8.30 -15.15 4.19
C LYS A 31 -8.54 -13.70 3.79
N LEU A 32 -7.94 -13.27 2.69
CA LEU A 32 -8.13 -11.94 2.13
C LEU A 32 -9.62 -11.68 1.83
N SER A 33 -10.29 -12.66 1.24
CA SER A 33 -11.65 -12.53 0.72
C SER A 33 -12.77 -12.89 1.70
N GLU A 34 -12.56 -13.85 2.60
CA GLU A 34 -13.57 -14.30 3.55
C GLU A 34 -13.49 -13.56 4.89
N GLU A 35 -12.32 -13.03 5.27
CA GLU A 35 -12.09 -12.40 6.57
C GLU A 35 -11.74 -10.91 6.40
N PHE A 36 -10.59 -10.61 5.78
CA PHE A 36 -10.01 -9.26 5.80
C PHE A 36 -10.88 -8.19 5.12
N PHE A 37 -11.21 -8.34 3.83
CA PHE A 37 -11.99 -7.32 3.12
C PHE A 37 -13.42 -7.16 3.63
N PRO A 38 -14.18 -8.24 3.94
CA PRO A 38 -15.50 -8.08 4.56
C PRO A 38 -15.46 -7.25 5.84
N GLU A 39 -14.54 -7.55 6.77
CA GLU A 39 -14.40 -6.81 8.03
C GLU A 39 -13.95 -5.36 7.78
N LEU A 40 -12.99 -5.14 6.89
CA LEU A 40 -12.49 -3.81 6.56
C LEU A 40 -13.59 -2.93 5.95
N ILE A 41 -14.31 -3.45 4.95
CA ILE A 41 -15.36 -2.68 4.27
C ILE A 41 -16.48 -2.37 5.26
N ASP A 42 -16.91 -3.35 6.07
CA ASP A 42 -17.97 -3.13 7.06
C ASP A 42 -17.55 -2.12 8.13
N LEU A 43 -16.28 -2.15 8.61
CA LEU A 43 -15.73 -1.14 9.51
C LEU A 43 -15.80 0.26 8.88
N LEU A 44 -15.28 0.39 7.66
CA LEU A 44 -15.16 1.68 6.99
C LEU A 44 -16.50 2.27 6.58
N GLU A 45 -17.50 1.46 6.21
CA GLU A 45 -18.83 1.95 5.84
C GLU A 45 -19.70 2.32 7.05
N ASN A 46 -19.56 1.59 8.17
CA ASN A 46 -20.49 1.72 9.31
C ASN A 46 -19.95 2.54 10.48
N THR A 47 -18.73 3.08 10.38
CA THR A 47 -18.11 3.87 11.45
C THR A 47 -17.48 5.16 10.93
N ASP A 48 -16.99 6.00 11.85
CA ASP A 48 -16.20 7.20 11.57
C ASP A 48 -14.70 6.91 11.41
N TYR A 49 -14.34 5.64 11.18
CA TYR A 49 -12.96 5.24 10.95
C TYR A 49 -12.35 6.00 9.76
N ARG A 50 -11.18 6.57 10.00
CA ARG A 50 -10.63 7.61 9.13
C ARG A 50 -10.08 7.06 7.81
N CYS A 51 -9.13 6.14 7.89
CA CYS A 51 -8.40 5.63 6.73
C CYS A 51 -7.69 4.33 7.09
N PHE A 52 -7.61 3.41 6.13
CA PHE A 52 -6.78 2.21 6.18
C PHE A 52 -5.87 2.14 4.94
N THR A 53 -4.58 1.93 5.15
CA THR A 53 -3.59 1.79 4.07
C THR A 53 -3.44 0.31 3.68
N LEU A 54 -3.55 0.00 2.39
CA LEU A 54 -3.44 -1.36 1.84
C LEU A 54 -2.01 -1.70 1.43
N ASP A 55 -1.10 -1.67 2.40
CA ASP A 55 0.27 -2.19 2.29
C ASP A 55 1.06 -1.69 1.06
N GLY A 56 0.76 -0.49 0.56
CA GLY A 56 1.45 0.08 -0.59
C GLY A 56 1.21 -0.61 -1.94
N GLN A 57 0.31 -1.59 -2.04
CA GLN A 57 0.15 -2.46 -3.21
C GLN A 57 -1.28 -2.49 -3.74
N THR A 58 -1.47 -2.29 -5.05
CA THR A 58 -2.81 -2.29 -5.66
C THR A 58 -3.37 -3.68 -5.92
N ILE A 59 -2.51 -4.70 -6.03
CA ILE A 59 -2.93 -6.06 -6.39
C ILE A 59 -3.95 -6.66 -5.40
N MET A 60 -3.93 -6.25 -4.13
CA MET A 60 -4.85 -6.76 -3.10
C MET A 60 -6.33 -6.56 -3.48
N LEU A 61 -6.66 -5.45 -4.15
CA LEU A 61 -8.02 -5.17 -4.62
C LEU A 61 -8.43 -6.13 -5.74
N GLU A 62 -7.50 -6.46 -6.64
CA GLU A 62 -7.73 -7.40 -7.73
C GLU A 62 -7.85 -8.83 -7.21
N ASP A 63 -6.93 -9.27 -6.36
CA ASP A 63 -6.97 -10.60 -5.73
C ASP A 63 -8.27 -10.83 -4.95
N TYR A 64 -8.79 -9.81 -4.28
CA TYR A 64 -10.09 -9.87 -3.63
C TYR A 64 -11.24 -10.02 -4.61
N LEU A 65 -11.31 -9.18 -5.65
CA LEU A 65 -12.41 -9.23 -6.61
C LEU A 65 -12.38 -10.51 -7.44
N ASP A 66 -11.21 -11.02 -7.79
CA ASP A 66 -11.03 -12.25 -8.55
C ASP A 66 -11.47 -13.50 -7.76
N SER A 67 -11.45 -13.43 -6.43
CA SER A 67 -11.99 -14.51 -5.58
C SER A 67 -13.51 -14.66 -5.68
N ILE A 68 -14.22 -13.62 -6.13
CA ILE A 68 -15.67 -13.58 -6.19
C ILE A 68 -16.15 -14.11 -7.55
N GLN A 69 -16.77 -15.29 -7.56
CA GLN A 69 -17.27 -15.90 -8.81
C GLN A 69 -18.62 -15.33 -9.27
N ASP A 70 -19.41 -14.78 -8.36
CA ASP A 70 -20.70 -14.14 -8.66
C ASP A 70 -20.47 -12.73 -9.21
N GLU A 71 -20.66 -12.54 -10.52
CA GLU A 71 -20.42 -11.26 -11.20
C GLU A 71 -21.24 -10.08 -10.64
N PRO A 72 -22.57 -10.20 -10.41
CA PRO A 72 -23.33 -9.16 -9.71
C PRO A 72 -22.74 -8.77 -8.35
N LYS A 73 -22.29 -9.75 -7.55
CA LYS A 73 -21.64 -9.49 -6.25
C LYS A 73 -20.28 -8.83 -6.44
N LYS A 74 -19.46 -9.28 -7.40
CA LYS A 74 -18.16 -8.68 -7.73
C LYS A 74 -18.31 -7.21 -8.12
N ASP A 75 -19.26 -6.89 -8.98
CA ASP A 75 -19.57 -5.51 -9.36
C ASP A 75 -20.03 -4.65 -8.19
N GLN A 76 -20.81 -5.22 -7.27
CA GLN A 76 -21.20 -4.52 -6.04
C GLN A 76 -19.99 -4.22 -5.16
N GLN A 77 -19.10 -5.19 -4.92
CA GLN A 77 -17.90 -4.98 -4.11
C GLN A 77 -16.92 -4.01 -4.78
N ARG A 78 -16.77 -4.08 -6.10
CA ARG A 78 -15.97 -3.12 -6.89
C ARG A 78 -16.46 -1.69 -6.64
N ARG A 79 -17.78 -1.45 -6.71
CA ARG A 79 -18.35 -0.11 -6.43
C ARG A 79 -18.05 0.35 -5.01
N ARG A 80 -18.30 -0.50 -4.01
CA ARG A 80 -18.01 -0.19 -2.59
C ARG A 80 -16.53 0.20 -2.40
N LEU A 81 -15.62 -0.57 -2.97
CA LEU A 81 -14.18 -0.29 -2.90
C LEU A 81 -13.80 1.00 -3.61
N THR A 82 -14.32 1.24 -4.82
CA THR A 82 -14.10 2.50 -5.54
C THR A 82 -14.57 3.70 -4.70
N ASP A 83 -15.74 3.60 -4.06
CA ASP A 83 -16.28 4.66 -3.21
C ASP A 83 -15.38 4.89 -1.98
N LEU A 84 -14.92 3.83 -1.33
CA LEU A 84 -14.01 3.91 -0.18
C LEU A 84 -12.63 4.50 -0.54
N VAL A 85 -12.08 4.15 -1.70
CA VAL A 85 -10.83 4.74 -2.19
C VAL A 85 -11.03 6.22 -2.57
N THR A 86 -12.09 6.53 -3.33
CA THR A 86 -12.38 7.90 -3.78
C THR A 86 -12.66 8.85 -2.61
N THR A 87 -13.29 8.34 -1.54
CA THR A 87 -13.54 9.12 -0.31
C THR A 87 -12.36 9.17 0.64
N GLY A 88 -11.23 8.54 0.31
CA GLY A 88 -10.02 8.53 1.12
C GLY A 88 -10.09 7.66 2.38
N LYS A 89 -11.07 6.75 2.47
CA LYS A 89 -11.17 5.76 3.55
C LYS A 89 -10.23 4.56 3.33
N ILE A 90 -9.85 4.30 2.08
CA ILE A 90 -8.81 3.34 1.71
C ILE A 90 -7.71 4.07 0.95
N GLU A 91 -6.48 3.92 1.40
CA GLU A 91 -5.28 4.30 0.65
C GLU A 91 -4.64 3.08 0.01
N VAL A 92 -4.37 3.13 -1.29
CA VAL A 92 -3.81 2.01 -2.06
C VAL A 92 -2.72 2.51 -3.03
N GLY A 93 -1.71 1.67 -3.30
CA GLY A 93 -0.54 2.03 -4.11
C GLY A 93 0.58 2.68 -3.28
N PRO A 94 1.70 3.11 -3.89
CA PRO A 94 1.88 3.34 -5.32
C PRO A 94 2.32 2.13 -6.13
N PHE A 95 2.76 1.04 -5.50
CA PHE A 95 3.26 -0.14 -6.21
C PHE A 95 2.10 -1.04 -6.66
N TYR A 96 2.33 -1.82 -7.71
CA TYR A 96 1.38 -2.87 -8.10
C TYR A 96 1.46 -4.04 -7.10
N VAL A 97 2.69 -4.51 -6.82
CA VAL A 97 3.03 -5.53 -5.82
C VAL A 97 4.18 -5.05 -4.93
N GLN A 98 4.34 -5.61 -3.73
CA GLN A 98 5.54 -5.41 -2.91
C GLN A 98 6.77 -6.08 -3.57
N PRO A 99 7.81 -5.34 -3.99
CA PRO A 99 8.95 -5.93 -4.67
C PRO A 99 10.08 -6.31 -3.70
N ASP A 100 10.82 -7.37 -4.03
CA ASP A 100 12.24 -7.41 -3.67
C ASP A 100 12.99 -6.50 -4.65
N SER A 101 13.43 -5.34 -4.17
CA SER A 101 13.95 -4.27 -5.02
C SER A 101 15.29 -4.63 -5.70
N LEU A 102 16.02 -5.61 -5.18
CA LEU A 102 17.36 -5.99 -5.66
C LEU A 102 17.34 -7.21 -6.60
N LEU A 103 16.33 -8.08 -6.48
CA LEU A 103 16.25 -9.32 -7.27
C LEU A 103 15.60 -9.14 -8.64
N ILE A 104 14.83 -8.06 -8.83
CA ILE A 104 14.17 -7.75 -10.10
C ILE A 104 15.00 -6.78 -10.95
N SER A 105 14.70 -6.72 -12.25
CA SER A 105 15.39 -5.78 -13.14
C SER A 105 15.05 -4.32 -12.78
N GLY A 106 15.90 -3.37 -13.20
CA GLY A 106 15.61 -1.93 -13.05
C GLY A 106 14.31 -1.53 -13.74
N GLU A 107 14.03 -2.05 -14.94
CA GLU A 107 12.78 -1.81 -15.65
C GLU A 107 11.58 -2.40 -14.90
N SER A 108 11.73 -3.55 -14.24
CA SER A 108 10.67 -4.16 -13.43
C SER A 108 10.30 -3.28 -12.22
N ASN A 109 11.28 -2.63 -11.57
CA ASN A 109 11.01 -1.65 -10.52
C ASN A 109 10.17 -0.47 -11.04
N ILE A 110 10.55 0.07 -12.21
CA ILE A 110 9.84 1.19 -12.86
C ILE A 110 8.42 0.77 -13.25
N LYS A 111 8.25 -0.40 -13.88
CA LYS A 111 6.95 -0.92 -14.31
C LYS A 111 6.03 -1.21 -13.14
N ASN A 112 6.57 -1.68 -12.01
CA ASN A 112 5.79 -1.92 -10.81
C ASN A 112 5.13 -0.64 -10.28
N LEU A 113 5.87 0.49 -10.28
CA LEU A 113 5.33 1.81 -9.94
C LEU A 113 4.35 2.33 -10.99
N GLU A 114 4.70 2.24 -12.28
CA GLU A 114 3.84 2.70 -13.37
C GLU A 114 2.47 2.01 -13.34
N LEU A 115 2.47 0.68 -13.20
CA LEU A 115 1.24 -0.12 -13.11
C LEU A 115 0.48 0.19 -11.82
N GLY A 116 1.15 0.22 -10.67
CA GLY A 116 0.51 0.49 -9.40
C GLY A 116 -0.15 1.86 -9.35
N MET A 117 0.54 2.92 -9.78
CA MET A 117 -0.05 4.26 -9.83
C MET A 117 -1.19 4.35 -10.85
N ALA A 118 -1.09 3.67 -12.00
CA ALA A 118 -2.18 3.62 -12.97
C ALA A 118 -3.41 2.90 -12.39
N GLN A 119 -3.23 1.78 -11.69
CA GLN A 119 -4.32 1.06 -11.04
C GLN A 119 -4.92 1.87 -9.89
N ALA A 120 -4.11 2.47 -9.02
CA ALA A 120 -4.58 3.32 -7.92
C ALA A 120 -5.45 4.48 -8.44
N LYS A 121 -5.03 5.14 -9.54
CA LYS A 121 -5.84 6.18 -10.21
C LYS A 121 -7.17 5.65 -10.74
N LYS A 122 -7.21 4.44 -11.31
CA LYS A 122 -8.47 3.81 -11.76
C LYS A 122 -9.43 3.53 -10.59
N TRP A 123 -8.90 3.26 -9.40
CA TRP A 123 -9.69 3.10 -8.17
C TRP A 123 -10.16 4.43 -7.56
N GLY A 124 -9.67 5.57 -8.05
CA GLY A 124 -10.02 6.89 -7.55
C GLY A 124 -9.06 7.47 -6.51
N GLN A 125 -7.88 6.87 -6.32
CA GLN A 125 -6.85 7.44 -5.45
C GLN A 125 -6.35 8.77 -6.01
N THR A 126 -6.43 9.81 -5.18
CA THR A 126 -6.04 11.19 -5.54
C THR A 126 -5.00 11.78 -4.60
N GLY A 127 -4.70 11.09 -3.48
CA GLY A 127 -3.68 11.52 -2.53
C GLY A 127 -2.26 11.40 -3.08
N ASP A 128 -1.34 12.14 -2.46
CA ASP A 128 0.08 11.98 -2.68
C ASP A 128 0.53 10.58 -2.25
N PHE A 129 1.47 10.01 -2.98
CA PHE A 129 2.02 8.69 -2.67
C PHE A 129 3.31 8.83 -1.88
N SER A 130 3.54 7.86 -0.99
CA SER A 130 4.87 7.55 -0.46
C SER A 130 5.33 6.24 -1.04
N GLY A 131 6.60 6.15 -1.41
CA GLY A 131 7.22 4.86 -1.70
C GLY A 131 7.10 4.00 -0.44
N TYR A 132 6.53 2.81 -0.56
CA TYR A 132 6.23 1.93 0.55
C TYR A 132 6.78 0.54 0.29
N VAL A 133 7.95 0.23 0.87
CA VAL A 133 8.60 -1.08 0.78
C VAL A 133 9.13 -1.45 2.17
N PRO A 134 8.24 -1.82 3.11
CA PRO A 134 8.61 -1.98 4.51
C PRO A 134 9.56 -3.15 4.73
N ASP A 135 9.39 -4.28 4.04
CA ASP A 135 10.10 -5.54 4.38
C ASP A 135 11.05 -6.06 3.30
N SER A 136 11.43 -5.26 2.30
CA SER A 136 12.40 -5.71 1.29
C SER A 136 13.80 -5.89 1.88
N PHE A 137 14.51 -6.93 1.42
CA PHE A 137 15.85 -7.29 1.88
C PHE A 137 16.95 -6.45 1.21
N GLY A 138 16.88 -5.14 1.45
CA GLY A 138 17.75 -4.14 0.85
C GLY A 138 17.06 -3.38 -0.27
N HIS A 139 17.64 -2.22 -0.61
CA HIS A 139 17.04 -1.29 -1.55
C HIS A 139 18.05 -0.91 -2.63
N HIS A 140 17.54 -0.72 -3.85
CA HIS A 140 18.35 -0.22 -4.95
C HIS A 140 18.86 1.19 -4.61
N SER A 141 20.15 1.48 -4.83
CA SER A 141 20.74 2.78 -4.48
C SER A 141 20.08 3.97 -5.21
N GLN A 142 19.47 3.72 -6.37
CA GLN A 142 18.70 4.71 -7.13
C GLN A 142 17.23 4.81 -6.72
N MET A 143 16.78 4.21 -5.62
CA MET A 143 15.36 4.22 -5.25
C MET A 143 14.81 5.65 -5.11
N ALA A 144 15.58 6.56 -4.48
CA ALA A 144 15.20 7.97 -4.38
C ALA A 144 15.05 8.64 -5.76
N GLN A 145 15.98 8.39 -6.69
CA GLN A 145 15.90 8.89 -8.07
C GLN A 145 14.69 8.33 -8.82
N ILE A 146 14.41 7.04 -8.67
CA ILE A 146 13.27 6.38 -9.31
C ILE A 146 11.96 6.98 -8.79
N LEU A 147 11.79 7.06 -7.47
CA LEU A 147 10.58 7.61 -6.84
C LEU A 147 10.35 9.07 -7.23
N ASP A 148 11.41 9.90 -7.23
CA ASP A 148 11.34 11.29 -7.69
C ASP A 148 10.87 11.39 -9.15
N GLY A 149 11.31 10.46 -10.01
CA GLY A 149 10.83 10.35 -11.40
C GLY A 149 9.33 10.09 -11.55
N PHE A 150 8.68 9.58 -10.50
CA PHE A 150 7.22 9.41 -10.41
C PHE A 150 6.52 10.52 -9.59
N GLY A 151 7.26 11.54 -9.16
CA GLY A 151 6.76 12.63 -8.32
C GLY A 151 6.55 12.22 -6.86
N ILE A 152 7.27 11.20 -6.39
CA ILE A 152 7.22 10.69 -5.01
C ILE A 152 8.47 11.14 -4.26
N ASP A 153 8.30 11.94 -3.23
CA ASP A 153 9.38 12.57 -2.46
C ASP A 153 9.66 11.88 -1.10
N SER A 154 8.99 10.76 -0.85
CA SER A 154 9.05 10.05 0.42
C SER A 154 9.19 8.55 0.20
N PHE A 155 9.93 7.90 1.11
CA PHE A 155 10.14 6.45 1.10
C PHE A 155 10.07 5.89 2.51
N ILE A 156 9.21 4.90 2.71
CA ILE A 156 8.98 4.19 3.96
C ILE A 156 9.54 2.78 3.80
N PHE A 157 10.51 2.47 4.65
CA PHE A 157 11.21 1.19 4.67
C PHE A 157 11.71 0.88 6.09
N TRP A 158 11.95 -0.40 6.39
CA TRP A 158 12.42 -0.83 7.72
C TRP A 158 13.89 -1.26 7.76
N ARG A 159 14.40 -1.81 6.66
CA ARG A 159 15.70 -2.51 6.64
C ARG A 159 16.79 -1.67 5.97
N GLY A 160 18.01 -1.76 6.50
CA GLY A 160 19.21 -1.22 5.83
C GLY A 160 19.69 0.16 6.29
N ILE A 161 19.09 0.74 7.33
CA ILE A 161 19.60 1.97 7.97
C ILE A 161 19.69 1.81 9.49
N GLU A 162 20.74 2.35 10.10
CA GLU A 162 20.88 2.45 11.55
C GLU A 162 20.40 3.83 12.04
N ASP A 163 19.99 3.93 13.31
CA ASP A 163 19.47 5.19 13.88
C ASP A 163 20.46 6.36 13.74
N SER A 164 21.76 6.09 13.74
CA SER A 164 22.83 7.08 13.51
C SER A 164 22.82 7.71 12.13
N ASP A 165 22.28 7.04 11.11
CA ASP A 165 22.31 7.46 9.72
C ASP A 165 21.05 8.25 9.30
N THR A 166 20.02 8.30 10.17
CA THR A 166 18.71 8.92 9.91
C THR A 166 18.72 10.45 9.74
N ARG A 167 19.88 11.11 9.95
CA ARG A 167 20.03 12.56 9.79
C ARG A 167 20.23 13.01 8.36
N LYS A 168 20.39 12.08 7.41
CA LYS A 168 20.60 12.35 5.99
C LYS A 168 19.42 11.79 5.18
N SER A 169 18.93 12.60 4.24
CA SER A 169 17.89 12.21 3.29
C SER A 169 18.48 12.29 1.88
N GLU A 170 18.19 11.28 1.06
CA GLU A 170 18.51 11.28 -0.38
C GLU A 170 17.44 12.05 -1.19
N PHE A 171 16.26 12.31 -0.61
CA PHE A 171 15.27 13.25 -1.14
C PHE A 171 15.66 14.70 -0.79
N ARG A 172 15.47 15.62 -1.74
CA ARG A 172 15.87 17.04 -1.65
C ARG A 172 14.73 17.96 -1.21
#